data_AF-A0A929UNG8-F1
#
_entry.id   AF-A0A929UNG8-F1
#
_cell.length_a   1.000
_cell.length_b   1.000
_cell.length_c   1.000
_cell.angle_alpha   90.00
_cell.angle_beta   90.00
_cell.angle_gamma   90.00
#
_symmetry.space_group_name_H-M   'P 1'
#
loop_
_entity.id
_entity.type
_entity.pdbx_description
1 polymer ?
#
loop_
_entity_poly.entity_id
_entity_poly.type
_entity_poly.pdbx_seq_one_letter_code
_entity_poly.pdbx_strand_id
1 'polypeptide(L)'
;RRDLIEKFDLLVDGKYPWKLRKILPVVKKAGAEAGLLTGEGALLLDPTGGLQAGCVLAPPEGDAGTGMVATNSVGVRTGNVSAGTSIFGMFVLEKELKKVYPEIDLVATPDGDAVAMVHANNCTSDINAYVNLFGEFASAIGADLTKNQLYETLFRAALEGDADCGGLLSYGYLSGEFITDCREGRPLFVRGADSRMNLANFMRMHLYSALATLRIGMDILEKEEVKIDTIYGHGGYFKTEGVGQQFLAAALRAPVSVMKTAGEGGAWGAAILAAYRLRKKPDETLQSFLTNEVFQHCESSTQTPQKENVEGFRKFMEAYAKGLPIEREAARCLREKEVGE
;
A
#
# COMPACT_ATOMS: atom_id res chain seq x y z
N ARG A 1 7.33 26.01 -0.04
CA ARG A 1 8.53 26.32 -0.85
C ARG A 1 8.36 27.65 -1.60
N ARG A 2 8.52 28.79 -0.92
CA ARG A 2 8.39 30.13 -1.55
C ARG A 2 9.47 30.37 -2.61
N ASP A 3 10.65 29.81 -2.35
CA ASP A 3 11.81 29.76 -3.23
C ASP A 3 11.52 29.13 -4.60
N LEU A 4 10.78 28.01 -4.65
CA LEU A 4 10.43 27.35 -5.92
C LEU A 4 9.40 28.13 -6.71
N ILE A 5 8.44 28.77 -6.01
CA ILE A 5 7.44 29.63 -6.63
C ILE A 5 8.12 30.82 -7.32
N GLU A 6 9.07 31.45 -6.62
CA GLU A 6 9.82 32.58 -7.17
C GLU A 6 10.66 32.16 -8.38
N LYS A 7 11.34 31.01 -8.32
CA LYS A 7 12.07 30.46 -9.48
C LYS A 7 11.14 30.18 -10.66
N PHE A 8 9.97 29.59 -10.43
CA PHE A 8 9.00 29.33 -11.48
C PHE A 8 8.52 30.64 -12.13
N ASP A 9 8.11 31.62 -11.31
CA ASP A 9 7.63 32.92 -11.79
C ASP A 9 8.68 33.68 -12.62
N LEU A 10 9.98 33.47 -12.33
CA LEU A 10 11.09 34.01 -13.14
C LEU A 10 11.23 33.29 -14.50
N LEU A 11 11.07 31.97 -14.54
CA LEU A 11 11.20 31.18 -15.77
C LEU A 11 10.09 31.44 -16.80
N VAL A 12 8.93 31.90 -16.32
CA VAL A 12 7.75 32.19 -17.13
C VAL A 12 7.42 33.67 -17.24
N ASP A 13 8.30 34.55 -16.76
CA ASP A 13 8.06 35.99 -16.77
C ASP A 13 7.81 36.51 -18.19
N GLY A 14 6.78 37.34 -18.35
CA GLY A 14 6.32 37.83 -19.65
C GLY A 14 5.63 36.81 -20.57
N LYS A 15 5.67 35.50 -20.26
CA LYS A 15 4.95 34.46 -21.04
C LYS A 15 3.48 34.32 -20.66
N TYR A 16 3.16 34.59 -19.39
CA TYR A 16 1.79 34.51 -18.86
C TYR A 16 1.42 35.80 -18.10
N PRO A 17 0.13 36.19 -18.11
CA PRO A 17 -0.34 37.41 -17.44
C PRO A 17 -0.49 37.25 -15.92
N TRP A 18 -0.27 36.06 -15.38
CA TRP A 18 -0.46 35.72 -13.98
C TRP A 18 0.85 35.33 -13.29
N LYS A 19 0.83 35.37 -11.95
CA LYS A 19 1.89 34.82 -11.09
C LYS A 19 1.35 33.57 -10.42
N LEU A 20 2.20 32.55 -10.24
CA LEU A 20 1.78 31.21 -9.81
C LEU A 20 0.93 31.25 -8.53
N ARG A 21 1.30 32.08 -7.54
CA ARG A 21 0.53 32.21 -6.29
C ARG A 21 -0.91 32.67 -6.47
N LYS A 22 -1.22 33.39 -7.56
CA LYS A 22 -2.57 33.90 -7.83
C LYS A 22 -3.49 32.84 -8.40
N ILE A 23 -2.94 31.73 -8.90
CA ILE A 23 -3.71 30.64 -9.53
C ILE A 23 -3.70 29.35 -8.72
N LEU A 24 -2.80 29.20 -7.75
CA LEU A 24 -2.78 28.04 -6.87
C LEU A 24 -3.99 28.05 -5.91
N PRO A 25 -4.62 26.89 -5.67
CA PRO A 25 -5.68 26.78 -4.69
C PRO A 25 -5.15 27.04 -3.27
N VAL A 26 -6.04 27.50 -2.39
CA VAL A 26 -5.74 27.63 -0.97
C VAL A 26 -5.77 26.25 -0.32
N VAL A 27 -4.66 25.83 0.27
CA VAL A 27 -4.56 24.55 0.98
C VAL A 27 -5.35 24.63 2.28
N LYS A 28 -6.23 23.65 2.51
CA LYS A 28 -7.00 23.49 3.74
C LYS A 28 -6.75 22.12 4.34
N LYS A 29 -6.50 22.07 5.65
CA LYS A 29 -6.33 20.83 6.42
C LYS A 29 -7.67 20.22 6.79
N ALA A 30 -7.70 18.91 6.99
CA ALA A 30 -8.86 18.19 7.49
C ALA A 30 -9.54 18.89 8.69
N GLY A 31 -10.87 18.92 8.66
CA GLY A 31 -11.68 19.60 9.68
C GLY A 31 -11.75 21.13 9.55
N ALA A 32 -11.09 21.74 8.57
CA ALA A 32 -11.34 23.14 8.20
C ALA A 32 -12.65 23.29 7.41
N GLU A 33 -13.24 24.47 7.40
CA GLU A 33 -14.40 24.77 6.56
C GLU A 33 -13.98 24.88 5.09
N ALA A 34 -14.58 24.08 4.20
CA ALA A 34 -14.34 24.16 2.75
C ALA A 34 -15.49 24.85 1.98
N GLY A 35 -16.46 25.42 2.68
CA GLY A 35 -17.61 26.12 2.10
C GLY A 35 -18.91 25.35 2.29
N LEU A 36 -19.94 25.78 1.57
CA LEU A 36 -21.28 25.20 1.59
C LEU A 36 -21.65 24.74 0.17
N LEU A 37 -22.42 23.65 0.06
CA LEU A 37 -23.00 23.24 -1.22
C LEU A 37 -23.96 24.32 -1.72
N THR A 38 -23.71 24.86 -2.90
CA THR A 38 -24.56 25.88 -3.51
C THR A 38 -25.83 25.25 -4.12
N GLY A 39 -26.85 26.07 -4.38
CA GLY A 39 -28.06 25.62 -5.09
C GLY A 39 -27.74 25.05 -6.48
N GLU A 40 -26.87 25.73 -7.23
CA GLU A 40 -26.40 25.26 -8.53
C GLU A 40 -25.62 23.94 -8.41
N GLY A 41 -24.73 23.83 -7.42
CA GLY A 41 -23.96 22.61 -7.17
C GLY A 41 -24.84 21.41 -6.78
N ALA A 42 -25.88 21.64 -5.97
CA ALA A 42 -26.84 20.60 -5.60
C ALA A 42 -27.58 20.06 -6.82
N LEU A 43 -28.04 20.93 -7.73
CA LEU A 43 -28.71 20.53 -8.97
C LEU A 43 -27.77 19.85 -9.98
N LEU A 44 -26.47 20.16 -9.95
CA LEU A 44 -25.47 19.44 -10.75
C LEU A 44 -25.23 18.01 -10.26
N LEU A 45 -25.23 17.80 -8.94
CA LEU A 45 -25.05 16.47 -8.33
C LEU A 45 -26.32 15.63 -8.38
N ASP A 46 -27.48 16.25 -8.19
CA ASP A 46 -28.79 15.62 -8.22
C ASP A 46 -29.82 16.52 -8.94
N PRO A 47 -30.02 16.32 -10.25
CA PRO A 47 -31.00 17.10 -11.03
C PRO A 47 -32.45 16.93 -10.59
N THR A 48 -32.77 15.92 -9.78
CA THR A 48 -34.14 15.68 -9.28
C THR A 48 -34.52 16.62 -8.14
N GLY A 49 -33.53 17.28 -7.53
CA GLY A 49 -33.72 18.21 -6.41
C GLY A 49 -33.91 17.52 -5.05
N GLY A 50 -33.58 16.23 -4.93
CA GLY A 50 -33.58 15.51 -3.65
C GLY A 50 -32.44 15.96 -2.73
N LEU A 51 -31.28 16.29 -3.30
CA LEU A 51 -30.15 16.86 -2.56
C LEU A 51 -30.35 18.37 -2.32
N GLN A 52 -30.37 18.77 -1.05
CA GLN A 52 -30.52 20.18 -0.67
C GLN A 52 -29.17 20.91 -0.58
N ALA A 53 -29.19 22.18 -0.97
CA ALA A 53 -28.07 23.10 -0.77
C ALA A 53 -27.86 23.41 0.72
N GLY A 54 -26.71 24.02 1.03
CA GLY A 54 -26.36 24.50 2.37
C GLY A 54 -25.66 23.48 3.26
N CYS A 55 -25.43 22.24 2.78
CA CYS A 55 -24.63 21.28 3.52
C CYS A 55 -23.16 21.75 3.59
N VAL A 56 -22.52 21.50 4.73
CA VAL A 56 -21.12 21.88 4.97
C VAL A 56 -20.21 20.94 4.19
N LEU A 57 -19.25 21.51 3.46
CA LEU A 57 -18.23 20.76 2.75
C LEU A 57 -16.96 20.66 3.61
N ALA A 58 -16.41 19.45 3.68
CA ALA A 58 -15.05 19.22 4.17
C ALA A 58 -14.04 19.46 3.03
N PRO A 59 -12.77 19.76 3.36
CA PRO A 59 -11.72 19.84 2.35
C PRO A 59 -11.64 18.53 1.57
N PRO A 60 -11.58 18.58 0.23
CA PRO A 60 -11.44 17.37 -0.57
C PRO A 60 -10.07 16.74 -0.31
N GLU A 61 -10.01 15.42 -0.41
CA GLU A 61 -8.79 14.64 -0.17
C GLU A 61 -8.64 13.54 -1.23
N GLY A 62 -7.39 13.16 -1.53
CA GLY A 62 -7.05 12.09 -2.45
C GLY A 62 -7.40 10.70 -1.91
N ASP A 63 -7.31 9.71 -2.79
CA ASP A 63 -7.51 8.29 -2.49
C ASP A 63 -6.54 7.78 -1.41
N ALA A 64 -5.26 8.15 -1.49
CA ALA A 64 -4.26 7.77 -0.51
C ALA A 64 -4.60 8.35 0.88
N GLY A 65 -4.88 9.65 0.97
CA GLY A 65 -5.23 10.32 2.23
C GLY A 65 -6.53 9.79 2.84
N THR A 66 -7.56 9.53 2.04
CA THR A 66 -8.80 8.91 2.51
C THR A 66 -8.59 7.45 2.95
N GLY A 67 -7.73 6.70 2.27
CA GLY A 67 -7.31 5.35 2.71
C GLY A 67 -6.60 5.37 4.07
N MET A 68 -5.77 6.39 4.33
CA MET A 68 -5.12 6.56 5.62
C MET A 68 -6.14 6.84 6.74
N VAL A 69 -7.12 7.69 6.47
CA VAL A 69 -8.22 7.99 7.40
C VAL A 69 -9.06 6.74 7.69
N ALA A 70 -9.39 5.97 6.65
CA ALA A 70 -10.16 4.74 6.77
C ALA A 70 -9.45 3.64 7.58
N THR A 71 -8.13 3.79 7.80
CA THR A 71 -7.30 2.82 8.52
C THR A 71 -6.68 3.38 9.80
N ASN A 72 -7.11 4.56 10.28
CA ASN A 72 -6.52 5.23 11.45
C ASN A 72 -4.98 5.39 11.38
N SER A 73 -4.45 5.62 10.18
CA SER A 73 -3.00 5.64 9.92
C SER A 73 -2.46 7.03 9.59
N VAL A 74 -3.07 8.07 10.17
CA VAL A 74 -2.70 9.48 9.96
C VAL A 74 -1.72 10.01 11.01
N GLY A 75 -1.45 9.25 12.07
CA GLY A 75 -0.56 9.68 13.14
C GLY A 75 0.91 9.46 12.83
N VAL A 76 1.78 10.33 13.32
CA VAL A 76 3.24 10.16 13.23
C VAL A 76 3.66 8.76 13.69
N ARG A 77 4.56 8.12 12.92
CA ARG A 77 5.05 6.74 13.12
C ARG A 77 4.01 5.65 12.94
N THR A 78 2.82 5.99 12.44
CA THR A 78 1.84 5.02 11.95
C THR A 78 1.89 4.92 10.43
N GLY A 79 1.27 3.89 9.89
CA GLY A 79 1.13 3.74 8.45
C GLY A 79 0.09 2.71 8.07
N ASN A 80 -0.23 2.63 6.79
CA ASN A 80 -1.05 1.57 6.24
C ASN A 80 -0.39 0.91 5.04
N VAL A 81 -0.69 -0.36 4.83
CA VAL A 81 -0.30 -1.11 3.65
C VAL A 81 -1.55 -1.66 2.99
N SER A 82 -1.79 -1.23 1.76
CA SER A 82 -2.80 -1.84 0.90
C SER A 82 -2.15 -2.88 0.02
N ALA A 83 -2.62 -4.13 0.08
CA ALA A 83 -2.07 -5.22 -0.71
C ALA A 83 -3.17 -5.95 -1.49
N GLY A 84 -3.22 -5.68 -2.80
CA GLY A 84 -4.09 -6.29 -3.79
C GLY A 84 -3.26 -6.84 -4.94
N THR A 85 -3.62 -6.54 -6.19
CA THR A 85 -2.79 -6.88 -7.36
C THR A 85 -1.46 -6.14 -7.34
N SER A 86 -1.46 -4.90 -6.87
CA SER A 86 -0.29 -4.10 -6.47
C SER A 86 -0.23 -3.95 -4.96
N ILE A 87 0.87 -3.38 -4.46
CA ILE A 87 1.05 -3.06 -3.05
C ILE A 87 1.57 -1.64 -2.88
N PHE A 88 0.95 -0.87 -1.99
CA PHE A 88 1.47 0.43 -1.57
C PHE A 88 1.48 0.53 -0.05
N GLY A 89 2.54 1.14 0.47
CA GLY A 89 2.70 1.47 1.89
C GLY A 89 2.81 2.97 2.08
N MET A 90 2.07 3.50 3.04
CA MET A 90 2.09 4.92 3.44
C MET A 90 2.60 4.98 4.87
N PHE A 91 3.65 5.75 5.13
CA PHE A 91 4.30 5.85 6.44
C PHE A 91 4.42 7.30 6.87
N VAL A 92 3.72 7.68 7.95
CA VAL A 92 3.75 9.05 8.48
C VAL A 92 5.07 9.28 9.19
N LEU A 93 5.82 10.27 8.73
CA LEU A 93 7.19 10.53 9.15
C LEU A 93 7.24 11.40 10.40
N GLU A 94 8.11 11.03 11.35
CA GLU A 94 8.44 11.87 12.52
C GLU A 94 9.39 13.02 12.19
N LYS A 95 9.99 13.00 11.00
CA LYS A 95 11.03 13.93 10.53
C LYS A 95 11.13 13.93 9.02
N GLU A 96 11.63 15.01 8.44
CA GLU A 96 11.94 15.07 7.00
C GLU A 96 13.07 14.10 6.64
N LEU A 97 13.00 13.50 5.44
CA LEU A 97 14.07 12.68 4.89
C LEU A 97 15.28 13.55 4.53
N LYS A 98 16.50 13.05 4.77
CA LYS A 98 17.74 13.79 4.50
C LYS A 98 18.04 13.92 3.01
N LYS A 99 17.46 13.05 2.17
CA LYS A 99 17.70 12.97 0.72
C LYS A 99 16.41 12.66 -0.04
N VAL A 100 16.43 12.94 -1.34
CA VAL A 100 15.40 12.51 -2.29
C VAL A 100 15.74 11.11 -2.80
N TYR A 101 14.76 10.21 -2.79
CA TYR A 101 14.89 8.83 -3.24
C TYR A 101 13.84 8.58 -4.34
N PRO A 102 14.24 8.14 -5.56
CA PRO A 102 13.30 7.83 -6.62
C PRO A 102 12.27 6.76 -6.27
N GLU A 103 12.58 5.89 -5.31
CA GLU A 103 11.74 4.79 -4.84
C GLU A 103 10.68 5.23 -3.81
N ILE A 104 10.73 6.49 -3.33
CA ILE A 104 9.86 7.01 -2.28
C ILE A 104 9.20 8.31 -2.76
N ASP A 105 7.87 8.27 -2.85
CA ASP A 105 7.07 9.46 -3.07
C ASP A 105 6.79 10.16 -1.73
N LEU A 106 6.96 11.48 -1.70
CA LEU A 106 6.61 12.30 -0.53
C LEU A 106 5.23 12.93 -0.72
N VAL A 107 4.30 12.53 0.14
CA VAL A 107 2.93 13.03 0.19
C VAL A 107 2.62 13.55 1.60
N ALA A 108 1.38 13.93 1.87
CA ALA A 108 0.97 14.44 3.17
C ALA A 108 -0.31 13.78 3.67
N THR A 109 -0.44 13.67 4.98
CA THR A 109 -1.72 13.33 5.62
C THR A 109 -2.73 14.46 5.40
N PRO A 110 -4.04 14.20 5.60
CA PRO A 110 -5.05 15.24 5.48
C PRO A 110 -4.90 16.42 6.46
N ASP A 111 -4.21 16.21 7.59
CA ASP A 111 -3.83 17.25 8.55
C ASP A 111 -2.40 17.82 8.34
N GLY A 112 -1.69 17.33 7.33
CA GLY A 112 -0.49 17.95 6.76
C GLY A 112 0.86 17.44 7.28
N ASP A 113 0.88 16.28 7.94
CA ASP A 113 2.12 15.59 8.30
C ASP A 113 2.73 14.92 7.07
N ALA A 114 4.07 14.87 7.01
CA ALA A 114 4.77 14.28 5.87
C ALA A 114 4.61 12.75 5.86
N VAL A 115 4.43 12.18 4.67
CA VAL A 115 4.23 10.74 4.48
C VAL A 115 5.18 10.24 3.40
N ALA A 116 5.90 9.17 3.70
CA ALA A 116 6.63 8.41 2.69
C ALA A 116 5.71 7.34 2.11
N MET A 117 5.53 7.38 0.80
CA MET A 117 4.80 6.39 0.03
C MET A 117 5.79 5.50 -0.71
N VAL A 118 5.68 4.19 -0.51
CA VAL A 118 6.40 3.17 -1.27
C VAL A 118 5.37 2.39 -2.08
N HIS A 119 5.49 2.40 -3.39
CA HIS A 119 4.56 1.72 -4.30
C HIS A 119 5.29 0.67 -5.15
N ALA A 120 4.77 -0.54 -5.16
CA ALA A 120 5.23 -1.62 -6.02
C ALA A 120 4.06 -2.15 -6.86
N ASN A 121 4.33 -2.36 -8.14
CA ASN A 121 3.30 -2.71 -9.12
C ASN A 121 2.78 -4.14 -8.96
N ASN A 122 3.55 -5.01 -8.30
CA ASN A 122 3.30 -6.44 -8.23
C ASN A 122 3.13 -6.90 -6.78
N CYS A 123 2.03 -7.58 -6.50
CA CYS A 123 1.75 -8.21 -5.22
C CYS A 123 1.06 -9.57 -5.43
N THR A 124 -0.27 -9.62 -5.41
CA THR A 124 -0.99 -10.91 -5.45
C THR A 124 -1.21 -11.51 -6.85
N SER A 125 -0.89 -10.79 -7.93
CA SER A 125 -1.20 -11.25 -9.30
C SER A 125 -0.65 -12.64 -9.62
N ASP A 126 0.63 -12.90 -9.28
CA ASP A 126 1.26 -14.20 -9.50
C ASP A 126 0.72 -15.28 -8.54
N ILE A 127 0.47 -14.91 -7.28
CA ILE A 127 -0.21 -15.79 -6.30
C ILE A 127 -1.56 -16.26 -6.86
N ASN A 128 -2.35 -15.35 -7.45
CA ASN A 128 -3.66 -15.67 -8.00
C ASN A 128 -3.55 -16.67 -9.16
N ALA A 129 -2.50 -16.59 -9.98
CA ALA A 129 -2.26 -17.54 -11.07
C ALA A 129 -2.00 -18.95 -10.51
N TYR A 130 -1.14 -19.09 -9.49
CA TYR A 130 -0.89 -20.38 -8.84
C TYR A 130 -2.09 -20.91 -8.07
N VAL A 131 -2.84 -20.04 -7.38
CA VAL A 131 -4.09 -20.44 -6.71
C VAL A 131 -5.08 -21.01 -7.73
N ASN A 132 -5.27 -20.37 -8.89
CA ASN A 132 -6.14 -20.90 -9.93
C ASN A 132 -5.65 -22.26 -10.45
N LEU A 133 -4.35 -22.41 -10.69
CA LEU A 133 -3.75 -23.68 -11.13
C LEU A 133 -3.98 -24.82 -10.12
N PHE A 134 -3.83 -24.55 -8.82
CA PHE A 134 -4.14 -25.52 -7.77
C PHE A 134 -5.64 -25.83 -7.68
N GLY A 135 -6.49 -24.85 -7.99
CA GLY A 135 -7.94 -25.04 -8.11
C GLY A 135 -8.30 -26.00 -9.24
N GLU A 136 -7.70 -25.84 -10.42
CA GLU A 136 -7.87 -26.76 -11.54
C GLU A 136 -7.45 -28.19 -11.17
N PHE A 137 -6.31 -28.33 -10.49
CA PHE A 137 -5.86 -29.64 -9.97
C PHE A 137 -6.86 -30.24 -8.97
N ALA A 138 -7.36 -29.45 -8.00
CA ALA A 138 -8.34 -29.91 -7.02
C ALA A 138 -9.64 -30.38 -7.70
N SER A 139 -10.15 -29.61 -8.67
CA SER A 139 -11.32 -30.00 -9.46
C SER A 139 -11.08 -31.29 -10.27
N ALA A 140 -9.89 -31.46 -10.85
CA ALA A 140 -9.56 -32.65 -11.64
C ALA A 140 -9.56 -33.95 -10.81
N ILE A 141 -9.28 -33.87 -9.50
CA ILE A 141 -9.34 -35.02 -8.58
C ILE A 141 -10.67 -35.13 -7.83
N GLY A 142 -11.66 -34.30 -8.17
CA GLY A 142 -13.00 -34.32 -7.56
C GLY A 142 -13.10 -33.60 -6.21
N ALA A 143 -12.12 -32.77 -5.84
CA ALA A 143 -12.19 -31.91 -4.66
C ALA A 143 -12.77 -30.53 -5.05
N ASP A 144 -14.08 -30.36 -4.87
CA ASP A 144 -14.76 -29.09 -5.16
C ASP A 144 -14.59 -28.10 -4.00
N LEU A 145 -13.59 -27.21 -4.13
CA LEU A 145 -13.29 -26.18 -3.15
C LEU A 145 -13.74 -24.82 -3.67
N THR A 146 -14.38 -24.03 -2.81
CA THR A 146 -14.62 -22.61 -3.12
C THR A 146 -13.29 -21.86 -3.21
N LYS A 147 -13.26 -20.76 -3.98
CA LYS A 147 -12.07 -19.90 -4.05
C LYS A 147 -11.57 -19.49 -2.66
N ASN A 148 -12.48 -19.09 -1.76
CA ASN A 148 -12.10 -18.67 -0.40
C ASN A 148 -11.41 -19.80 0.38
N GLN A 149 -11.94 -21.03 0.33
CA GLN A 149 -11.31 -22.19 0.96
C GLN A 149 -9.92 -22.48 0.37
N LEU A 150 -9.76 -22.31 -0.94
CA LEU A 150 -8.49 -22.52 -1.63
C LEU A 150 -7.44 -21.49 -1.20
N TYR A 151 -7.77 -20.20 -1.21
CA TYR A 151 -6.89 -19.15 -0.70
C TYR A 151 -6.53 -19.39 0.76
N GLU A 152 -7.52 -19.66 1.61
CA GLU A 152 -7.28 -19.90 3.03
C GLU A 152 -6.37 -21.11 3.27
N THR A 153 -6.62 -22.22 2.59
CA THR A 153 -5.79 -23.44 2.70
C THR A 153 -4.34 -23.17 2.29
N LEU A 154 -4.14 -22.54 1.13
CA LEU A 154 -2.82 -22.27 0.59
C LEU A 154 -2.05 -21.22 1.42
N PHE A 155 -2.72 -20.16 1.88
CA PHE A 155 -2.10 -19.15 2.74
C PHE A 155 -1.75 -19.74 4.10
N ARG A 156 -2.61 -20.56 4.70
CA ARG A 156 -2.30 -21.24 5.97
C ARG A 156 -1.13 -22.21 5.82
N ALA A 157 -1.03 -22.94 4.72
CA ALA A 157 0.11 -23.83 4.46
C ALA A 157 1.46 -23.09 4.49
N ALA A 158 1.49 -21.81 4.09
CA ALA A 158 2.71 -21.00 4.16
C ALA A 158 3.26 -20.83 5.60
N LEU A 159 2.42 -20.95 6.63
CA LEU A 159 2.87 -20.85 8.03
C LEU A 159 3.77 -22.02 8.43
N GLU A 160 3.63 -23.17 7.77
CA GLU A 160 4.43 -24.38 8.02
C GLU A 160 5.75 -24.42 7.24
N GLY A 161 5.99 -23.44 6.37
CA GLY A 161 7.20 -23.36 5.56
C GLY A 161 8.44 -23.05 6.41
N ASP A 162 9.61 -23.35 5.84
CA ASP A 162 10.90 -22.94 6.39
C ASP A 162 11.01 -21.40 6.42
N ALA A 163 11.72 -20.86 7.41
CA ALA A 163 11.90 -19.42 7.59
C ALA A 163 12.45 -18.71 6.32
N ASP A 164 13.38 -19.34 5.61
CA ASP A 164 13.99 -18.85 4.37
C ASP A 164 13.33 -19.38 3.10
N CYS A 165 12.10 -19.89 3.24
CA CYS A 165 11.31 -20.49 2.17
C CYS A 165 11.96 -21.70 1.48
N GLY A 166 12.90 -22.39 2.15
CA GLY A 166 13.56 -23.57 1.60
C GLY A 166 14.49 -23.27 0.43
N GLY A 167 14.95 -22.01 0.31
CA GLY A 167 15.80 -21.55 -0.79
C GLY A 167 15.07 -21.47 -2.13
N LEU A 168 13.75 -21.32 -2.12
CA LEU A 168 12.93 -21.04 -3.29
C LEU A 168 12.90 -19.53 -3.58
N LEU A 169 12.81 -19.16 -4.86
CA LEU A 169 12.66 -17.78 -5.29
C LEU A 169 11.52 -17.66 -6.29
N SER A 170 10.82 -16.53 -6.26
CA SER A 170 9.90 -16.13 -7.32
C SER A 170 10.00 -14.63 -7.52
N TYR A 171 9.80 -14.22 -8.76
CA TYR A 171 9.65 -12.83 -9.15
C TYR A 171 8.28 -12.72 -9.82
N GLY A 172 7.29 -12.22 -9.08
CA GLY A 172 5.91 -12.10 -9.58
C GLY A 172 5.70 -10.88 -10.49
N TYR A 173 6.72 -10.47 -11.25
CA TYR A 173 6.70 -9.24 -12.04
C TYR A 173 5.88 -9.44 -13.31
N LEU A 174 4.58 -9.18 -13.23
CA LEU A 174 3.68 -9.25 -14.38
C LEU A 174 3.75 -7.98 -15.23
N SER A 175 3.81 -6.82 -14.56
CA SER A 175 3.78 -5.49 -15.21
C SER A 175 5.15 -4.81 -15.23
N GLY A 176 6.21 -5.53 -14.89
CA GLY A 176 7.51 -4.93 -14.54
C GLY A 176 7.48 -4.24 -13.17
N GLU A 177 8.64 -3.81 -12.70
CA GLU A 177 8.85 -3.20 -11.40
C GLU A 177 9.91 -2.10 -11.45
N PHE A 178 9.52 -0.87 -11.07
CA PHE A 178 10.41 0.30 -11.17
C PHE A 178 11.51 0.28 -10.11
N ILE A 179 11.16 -0.05 -8.86
CA ILE A 179 12.08 -0.05 -7.71
C ILE A 179 13.27 -1.01 -7.92
N THR A 180 13.08 -2.09 -8.68
CA THR A 180 14.13 -3.06 -8.98
C THR A 180 14.69 -2.94 -10.40
N ASP A 181 14.40 -1.85 -11.12
CA ASP A 181 14.85 -1.60 -12.50
C ASP A 181 14.55 -2.79 -13.43
N CYS A 182 13.30 -3.26 -13.39
CA CYS A 182 12.79 -4.32 -14.23
C CYS A 182 11.63 -3.76 -15.06
N ARG A 183 11.92 -3.11 -16.19
CA ARG A 183 10.91 -2.37 -16.99
C ARG A 183 9.77 -3.25 -17.52
N GLU A 184 10.10 -4.48 -17.87
CA GLU A 184 9.16 -5.53 -18.23
C GLU A 184 9.51 -6.74 -17.38
N GLY A 185 8.50 -7.44 -16.86
CA GLY A 185 8.71 -8.64 -16.06
C GLY A 185 8.16 -9.89 -16.73
N ARG A 186 8.63 -11.05 -16.28
CA ARG A 186 8.10 -12.36 -16.60
C ARG A 186 7.91 -13.08 -15.27
N PRO A 187 6.69 -13.47 -14.87
CA PRO A 187 6.52 -14.24 -13.65
C PRO A 187 7.41 -15.50 -13.66
N LEU A 188 8.31 -15.60 -12.67
CA LEU A 188 9.27 -16.70 -12.57
C LEU A 188 9.13 -17.43 -11.24
N PHE A 189 9.33 -18.75 -11.30
CA PHE A 189 9.65 -19.58 -10.15
C PHE A 189 11.01 -20.24 -10.38
N VAL A 190 11.95 -20.01 -9.47
CA VAL A 190 13.35 -20.45 -9.58
C VAL A 190 13.74 -21.23 -8.33
N ARG A 191 14.47 -22.32 -8.54
CA ARG A 191 15.00 -23.14 -7.44
C ARG A 191 16.38 -23.70 -7.78
N GLY A 192 17.21 -23.84 -6.75
CA GLY A 192 18.45 -24.60 -6.81
C GLY A 192 18.20 -26.10 -6.76
N ALA A 193 19.27 -26.88 -6.96
CA ALA A 193 19.24 -28.33 -6.84
C ALA A 193 18.90 -28.79 -5.40
N ASP A 194 19.44 -28.08 -4.40
CA ASP A 194 19.28 -28.40 -2.97
C ASP A 194 18.08 -27.68 -2.32
N SER A 195 17.28 -26.93 -3.09
CA SER A 195 16.11 -26.24 -2.56
C SER A 195 15.01 -27.23 -2.14
N ARG A 196 14.38 -26.97 -1.00
CA ARG A 196 13.27 -27.80 -0.49
C ARG A 196 11.94 -27.35 -1.08
N MET A 197 11.59 -27.92 -2.23
CA MET A 197 10.31 -27.66 -2.89
C MET A 197 9.19 -28.50 -2.28
N ASN A 198 8.34 -27.85 -1.48
CA ASN A 198 7.08 -28.38 -0.96
C ASN A 198 6.02 -27.27 -0.96
N LEU A 199 4.75 -27.61 -0.72
CA LEU A 199 3.65 -26.64 -0.80
C LEU A 199 3.82 -25.47 0.19
N ALA A 200 4.26 -25.75 1.41
CA ALA A 200 4.43 -24.76 2.45
C ALA A 200 5.50 -23.72 2.10
N ASN A 201 6.67 -24.18 1.63
CA ASN A 201 7.75 -23.33 1.14
C ASN A 201 7.35 -22.56 -0.12
N PHE A 202 6.65 -23.22 -1.03
CA PHE A 202 6.16 -22.62 -2.26
C PHE A 202 5.23 -21.43 -1.97
N MET A 203 4.22 -21.63 -1.11
CA MET A 203 3.29 -20.57 -0.74
C MET A 203 3.96 -19.46 0.08
N ARG A 204 4.81 -19.81 1.06
CA ARG A 204 5.55 -18.81 1.83
C ARG A 204 6.44 -17.95 0.94
N MET A 205 7.13 -18.57 -0.01
CA MET A 205 7.99 -17.88 -0.97
C MET A 205 7.22 -16.84 -1.79
N HIS A 206 6.05 -17.20 -2.36
CA HIS A 206 5.25 -16.24 -3.11
C HIS A 206 4.72 -15.10 -2.23
N LEU A 207 4.32 -15.39 -1.00
CA LEU A 207 3.90 -14.36 -0.04
C LEU A 207 5.05 -13.43 0.34
N TYR A 208 6.27 -13.95 0.52
CA TYR A 208 7.46 -13.13 0.76
C TYR A 208 7.83 -12.29 -0.47
N SER A 209 7.79 -12.88 -1.66
CA SER A 209 8.05 -12.19 -2.93
C SER A 209 7.10 -11.03 -3.16
N ALA A 210 5.81 -11.20 -2.84
CA ALA A 210 4.79 -10.15 -2.92
C ALA A 210 5.06 -8.94 -2.01
N LEU A 211 5.95 -9.08 -1.02
CA LEU A 211 6.38 -8.03 -0.10
C LEU A 211 7.82 -7.53 -0.38
N ALA A 212 8.55 -8.18 -1.28
CA ALA A 212 9.98 -7.97 -1.47
C ALA A 212 10.29 -6.54 -1.94
N THR A 213 9.57 -6.05 -2.94
CA THR A 213 9.77 -4.69 -3.47
C THR A 213 9.40 -3.62 -2.45
N LEU A 214 8.29 -3.81 -1.71
CA LEU A 214 7.94 -2.93 -0.60
C LEU A 214 9.09 -2.88 0.42
N ARG A 215 9.65 -4.04 0.81
CA ARG A 215 10.79 -4.10 1.73
C ARG A 215 12.00 -3.29 1.23
N ILE A 216 12.30 -3.30 -0.06
CA ILE A 216 13.40 -2.51 -0.62
C ILE A 216 13.20 -1.01 -0.38
N GLY A 217 11.98 -0.50 -0.59
CA GLY A 217 11.66 0.89 -0.23
C GLY A 217 11.74 1.13 1.28
N MET A 218 11.37 0.15 2.11
CA MET A 218 11.50 0.25 3.57
C MET A 218 12.94 0.27 4.07
N ASP A 219 13.86 -0.42 3.39
CA ASP A 219 15.28 -0.38 3.73
C ASP A 219 15.84 1.06 3.62
N ILE A 220 15.29 1.87 2.70
CA ILE A 220 15.67 3.27 2.56
C ILE A 220 15.18 4.08 3.78
N LEU A 221 13.92 3.89 4.19
CA LEU A 221 13.37 4.55 5.38
C LEU A 221 14.11 4.16 6.66
N GLU A 222 14.50 2.90 6.80
CA GLU A 222 15.28 2.42 7.94
C GLU A 222 16.69 3.05 7.97
N LYS A 223 17.34 3.23 6.81
CA LYS A 223 18.63 3.95 6.71
C LYS A 223 18.52 5.45 7.04
N GLU A 224 17.35 6.05 6.80
CA GLU A 224 17.02 7.40 7.25
C GLU A 224 16.64 7.45 8.75
N GLU A 225 16.67 6.31 9.44
CA GLU A 225 16.32 6.13 10.86
C GLU A 225 14.88 6.57 11.14
N VAL A 226 13.96 6.34 10.20
CA VAL A 226 12.52 6.52 10.39
C VAL A 226 11.99 5.37 11.24
N LYS A 227 11.17 5.69 12.24
CA LYS A 227 10.57 4.69 13.12
C LYS A 227 9.12 4.44 12.74
N ILE A 228 8.68 3.21 12.98
CA ILE A 228 7.32 2.78 12.70
C ILE A 228 6.84 2.02 13.92
N ASP A 229 5.76 2.50 14.52
CA ASP A 229 5.21 1.95 15.74
C ASP A 229 4.08 0.95 15.42
N THR A 230 3.22 1.26 14.44
CA THR A 230 2.11 0.40 14.03
C THR A 230 1.79 0.56 12.54
N ILE A 231 1.48 -0.55 11.87
CA ILE A 231 1.00 -0.58 10.49
C ILE A 231 -0.38 -1.21 10.41
N TYR A 232 -1.27 -0.62 9.61
CA TYR A 232 -2.59 -1.15 9.34
C TYR A 232 -2.63 -1.80 7.95
N GLY A 233 -2.77 -3.12 7.91
CA GLY A 233 -2.89 -3.88 6.66
C GLY A 233 -4.33 -3.96 6.17
N HIS A 234 -4.55 -3.79 4.87
CA HIS A 234 -5.85 -4.05 4.23
C HIS A 234 -5.69 -4.53 2.78
N GLY A 235 -6.73 -5.18 2.25
CA GLY A 235 -6.71 -5.75 0.90
C GLY A 235 -6.71 -7.28 0.88
N GLY A 236 -6.71 -7.84 -0.33
CA GLY A 236 -6.86 -9.29 -0.58
C GLY A 236 -5.80 -10.15 0.13
N TYR A 237 -4.57 -9.65 0.23
CA TYR A 237 -3.45 -10.34 0.88
C TYR A 237 -3.68 -10.63 2.37
N PHE A 238 -4.51 -9.81 3.04
CA PHE A 238 -4.78 -9.93 4.49
C PHE A 238 -6.08 -10.68 4.81
N LYS A 239 -6.79 -11.23 3.80
CA LYS A 239 -8.06 -11.92 4.03
C LYS A 239 -7.92 -13.18 4.87
N THR A 240 -6.80 -13.90 4.75
CA THR A 240 -6.49 -15.03 5.61
C THR A 240 -5.88 -14.52 6.90
N GLU A 241 -6.68 -14.58 7.97
CA GLU A 241 -6.32 -14.05 9.29
C GLU A 241 -4.96 -14.59 9.79
N GLY A 242 -4.13 -13.70 10.32
CA GLY A 242 -2.83 -14.02 10.90
C GLY A 242 -1.70 -14.24 9.88
N VAL A 243 -1.98 -14.74 8.68
CA VAL A 243 -0.93 -15.12 7.71
C VAL A 243 -0.24 -13.88 7.11
N GLY A 244 -0.98 -13.08 6.35
CA GLY A 244 -0.40 -11.91 5.66
C GLY A 244 0.19 -10.90 6.65
N GLN A 245 -0.45 -10.74 7.81
CA GLN A 245 0.00 -9.87 8.89
C GLN A 245 1.35 -10.30 9.46
N GLN A 246 1.52 -11.60 9.74
CA GLN A 246 2.77 -12.13 10.27
C GLN A 246 3.95 -11.90 9.33
N PHE A 247 3.73 -12.12 8.02
CA PHE A 247 4.77 -11.94 7.02
C PHE A 247 5.06 -10.46 6.74
N LEU A 248 4.03 -9.60 6.70
CA LEU A 248 4.26 -8.16 6.60
C LEU A 248 4.97 -7.62 7.85
N ALA A 249 4.62 -8.09 9.04
CA ALA A 249 5.30 -7.67 10.28
C ALA A 249 6.79 -8.04 10.23
N ALA A 250 7.11 -9.25 9.74
CA ALA A 250 8.49 -9.66 9.52
C ALA A 250 9.20 -8.78 8.47
N ALA A 251 8.54 -8.48 7.35
CA ALA A 251 9.07 -7.63 6.29
C ALA A 251 9.29 -6.19 6.76
N LEU A 252 8.39 -5.61 7.53
CA LEU A 252 8.51 -4.21 7.98
C LEU A 252 9.27 -4.05 9.29
N ARG A 253 9.49 -5.14 10.04
CA ARG A 253 10.02 -5.13 11.42
C ARG A 253 9.18 -4.27 12.36
N ALA A 254 7.86 -4.22 12.12
CA ALA A 254 6.90 -3.44 12.88
C ALA A 254 5.61 -4.25 13.12
N PRO A 255 4.86 -3.97 14.19
CA PRO A 255 3.54 -4.56 14.40
C PRO A 255 2.58 -4.26 13.24
N VAL A 256 1.82 -5.26 12.82
CA VAL A 256 0.80 -5.14 11.76
C VAL A 256 -0.57 -5.51 12.31
N SER A 257 -1.48 -4.55 12.27
CA SER A 257 -2.87 -4.69 12.68
C SER A 257 -3.79 -4.78 11.45
N VAL A 258 -4.80 -5.63 11.48
CA VAL A 258 -5.89 -5.65 10.50
C VAL A 258 -7.20 -5.38 11.24
N MET A 259 -7.99 -4.46 10.70
CA MET A 259 -9.30 -4.09 11.26
C MET A 259 -10.41 -4.74 10.44
N LYS A 260 -11.47 -5.22 11.11
CA LYS A 260 -12.63 -5.82 10.42
C LYS A 260 -13.35 -4.84 9.48
N THR A 261 -13.25 -3.54 9.74
CA THR A 261 -13.91 -2.46 8.99
C THR A 261 -13.05 -1.86 7.85
N ALA A 262 -11.81 -2.31 7.68
CA ALA A 262 -10.87 -1.74 6.69
C ALA A 262 -11.26 -2.00 5.21
N GLY A 263 -12.38 -2.69 4.95
CA GLY A 263 -12.86 -3.03 3.62
C GLY A 263 -13.62 -1.92 2.88
N GLU A 264 -14.09 -0.88 3.57
CA GLU A 264 -14.97 0.15 2.99
C GLU A 264 -14.22 1.23 2.17
N GLY A 265 -12.89 1.19 2.13
CA GLY A 265 -12.04 1.95 1.21
C GLY A 265 -12.10 3.48 1.34
N GLY A 266 -11.79 4.19 0.26
CA GLY A 266 -11.66 5.65 0.25
C GLY A 266 -12.97 6.42 0.48
N ALA A 267 -14.12 5.85 0.07
CA ALA A 267 -15.42 6.49 0.30
C ALA A 267 -15.73 6.62 1.80
N TRP A 268 -15.38 5.60 2.59
CA TRP A 268 -15.49 5.66 4.04
C TRP A 268 -14.57 6.72 4.66
N GLY A 269 -13.33 6.81 4.18
CA GLY A 269 -12.40 7.87 4.60
C GLY A 269 -12.94 9.28 4.32
N ALA A 270 -13.53 9.51 3.14
CA ALA A 270 -14.15 10.78 2.80
C ALA A 270 -15.35 11.11 3.72
N ALA A 271 -16.19 10.11 4.01
CA ALA A 271 -17.31 10.28 4.96
C ALA A 271 -16.82 10.61 6.38
N ILE A 272 -15.73 9.98 6.83
CA ILE A 272 -15.11 10.31 8.12
C ILE A 272 -14.57 11.74 8.13
N LEU A 273 -13.93 12.21 7.07
CA LEU A 273 -13.45 13.60 7.00
C LEU A 273 -14.59 14.62 7.06
N ALA A 274 -15.71 14.31 6.41
CA ALA A 274 -16.94 15.10 6.54
C ALA A 274 -17.49 15.08 7.97
N ALA A 275 -17.55 13.90 8.60
CA ALA A 275 -17.98 13.75 9.99
C ALA A 275 -17.05 14.49 10.96
N TYR A 276 -15.74 14.44 10.75
CA TYR A 276 -14.73 15.15 11.54
C TYR A 276 -14.94 16.66 11.44
N ARG A 277 -15.20 17.21 10.25
CA ARG A 277 -15.55 18.63 10.10
C ARG A 277 -16.79 19.01 10.91
N LEU A 278 -17.79 18.15 10.98
CA LEU A 278 -19.06 18.43 11.66
C LEU A 278 -18.98 18.24 13.19
N ARG A 279 -18.23 17.23 13.65
CA ARG A 279 -18.31 16.71 15.02
C ARG A 279 -17.08 16.98 15.87
N LYS A 280 -15.97 17.42 15.28
CA LYS A 280 -14.73 17.63 16.06
C LYS A 280 -14.95 18.60 17.21
N LYS A 281 -14.34 18.29 18.34
CA LYS A 281 -14.27 19.20 19.49
C LYS A 281 -13.24 20.32 19.21
N PRO A 282 -13.31 21.47 19.90
CA PRO A 282 -12.25 22.46 19.85
C PRO A 282 -10.89 21.81 20.14
N ASP A 283 -9.90 22.14 19.30
CA ASP A 283 -8.51 21.64 19.39
C ASP A 283 -8.32 20.12 19.29
N GLU A 284 -9.37 19.35 18.97
CA GLU A 284 -9.25 17.93 18.70
C GLU A 284 -8.51 17.70 17.38
N THR A 285 -7.50 16.83 17.40
CA THR A 285 -6.74 16.42 16.21
C THR A 285 -7.48 15.35 15.43
N LEU A 286 -7.14 15.19 14.15
CA LEU A 286 -7.74 14.15 13.32
C LEU A 286 -7.46 12.77 13.93
N GLN A 287 -6.21 12.48 14.28
CA GLN A 287 -5.82 11.22 14.90
C GLN A 287 -6.61 10.91 16.19
N SER A 288 -6.82 11.92 17.05
CA SER A 288 -7.61 11.75 18.28
C SER A 288 -9.07 11.41 17.97
N PHE A 289 -9.69 12.13 17.02
CA PHE A 289 -11.05 11.84 16.60
C PHE A 289 -11.18 10.42 16.02
N LEU A 290 -10.25 10.01 15.16
CA LEU A 290 -10.24 8.66 14.60
C LEU A 290 -10.15 7.60 15.71
N THR A 291 -9.18 7.75 16.61
CA THR A 291 -8.94 6.75 17.67
C THR A 291 -10.08 6.66 18.67
N ASN A 292 -10.61 7.81 19.10
CA ASN A 292 -11.53 7.90 20.24
C ASN A 292 -13.01 7.87 19.85
N GLU A 293 -13.37 8.24 18.61
CA GLU A 293 -14.78 8.33 18.18
C GLU A 293 -15.11 7.37 17.04
N VAL A 294 -14.17 7.13 16.11
CA VAL A 294 -14.43 6.31 14.91
C VAL A 294 -14.04 4.85 15.13
N PHE A 295 -12.83 4.61 15.63
CA PHE A 295 -12.22 3.28 15.71
C PHE A 295 -12.14 2.71 17.15
N GLN A 296 -12.69 3.41 18.15
CA GLN A 296 -12.64 3.01 19.57
C GLN A 296 -13.13 1.57 19.81
N HIS A 297 -14.14 1.14 19.07
CA HIS A 297 -14.76 -0.18 19.20
C HIS A 297 -14.47 -1.10 18.01
N CYS A 298 -13.53 -0.73 17.15
CA CYS A 298 -13.15 -1.57 16.02
C CYS A 298 -12.29 -2.74 16.51
N GLU A 299 -12.80 -3.95 16.33
CA GLU A 299 -12.01 -5.16 16.55
C GLU A 299 -10.84 -5.19 15.57
N SER A 300 -9.65 -5.40 16.13
CA SER A 300 -8.41 -5.54 15.37
C SER A 300 -7.63 -6.76 15.84
N SER A 301 -6.95 -7.41 14.90
CA SER A 301 -5.99 -8.47 15.17
C SER A 301 -4.60 -7.91 14.88
N THR A 302 -3.63 -8.11 15.77
CA THR A 302 -2.27 -7.58 15.61
C THR A 302 -1.24 -8.70 15.65
N GLN A 303 -0.37 -8.73 14.65
CA GLN A 303 0.80 -9.61 14.62
C GLN A 303 2.06 -8.78 14.84
N THR A 304 2.92 -9.25 15.75
CA THR A 304 4.22 -8.63 16.00
C THR A 304 5.32 -9.37 15.24
N PRO A 305 6.42 -8.69 14.86
CA PRO A 305 7.52 -9.33 14.16
C PRO A 305 8.14 -10.44 14.99
N GLN A 306 8.04 -11.68 14.51
CA GLN A 306 8.69 -12.83 15.13
C GLN A 306 10.14 -12.92 14.66
N LYS A 307 11.08 -13.09 15.59
CA LYS A 307 12.53 -13.12 15.31
C LYS A 307 12.91 -14.11 14.21
N GLU A 308 12.33 -15.30 14.22
CA GLU A 308 12.60 -16.33 13.22
C GLU A 308 12.15 -15.91 11.82
N ASN A 309 10.94 -15.36 11.69
CA ASN A 309 10.43 -14.88 10.40
C ASN A 309 11.19 -13.64 9.90
N VAL A 310 11.61 -12.73 10.80
CA VAL A 310 12.43 -11.56 10.42
C VAL A 310 13.76 -12.03 9.83
N GLU A 311 14.42 -12.98 10.49
CA GLU A 311 15.70 -13.52 10.02
C GLU A 311 15.55 -14.35 8.74
N GLY A 312 14.47 -15.15 8.64
CA GLY A 312 14.12 -15.90 7.45
C GLY A 312 13.85 -14.99 6.25
N PHE A 313 13.02 -13.97 6.42
CA PHE A 313 12.73 -12.96 5.41
C PHE A 313 13.99 -12.22 4.98
N ARG A 314 14.88 -11.88 5.91
CA ARG A 314 16.18 -11.26 5.61
C ARG A 314 17.03 -12.15 4.68
N LYS A 315 17.18 -13.44 5.00
CA LYS A 315 17.91 -14.40 4.16
C LYS A 315 17.26 -14.58 2.78
N PHE A 316 15.93 -14.66 2.74
CA PHE A 316 15.17 -14.69 1.49
C PHE A 316 15.48 -13.45 0.64
N MET A 317 15.45 -12.24 1.23
CA MET A 317 15.74 -11.00 0.51
C MET A 317 17.18 -10.92 -0.01
N GLU A 318 18.16 -11.46 0.71
CA GLU A 318 19.54 -11.56 0.21
C GLU A 318 19.64 -12.44 -1.04
N ALA A 319 18.92 -13.56 -1.07
CA ALA A 319 18.85 -14.45 -2.23
C ALA A 319 18.04 -13.82 -3.38
N TYR A 320 16.91 -13.19 -3.06
CA TYR A 320 16.05 -12.47 -3.99
C TYR A 320 16.82 -11.36 -4.71
N ALA A 321 17.53 -10.50 -3.98
CA ALA A 321 18.32 -9.43 -4.57
C ALA A 321 19.41 -9.96 -5.52
N LYS A 322 20.04 -11.08 -5.18
CA LYS A 322 21.06 -11.74 -6.03
C LYS A 322 20.47 -12.37 -7.29
N GLY A 323 19.20 -12.78 -7.26
CA GLY A 323 18.54 -13.41 -8.39
C GLY A 323 17.78 -12.45 -9.32
N LEU A 324 17.61 -11.16 -8.95
CA LEU A 324 17.03 -10.14 -9.82
C LEU A 324 17.62 -10.08 -11.25
N PRO A 325 18.92 -10.33 -11.49
CA PRO A 325 19.45 -10.43 -12.86
C PRO A 325 18.79 -11.53 -13.71
N ILE A 326 18.33 -12.63 -13.10
CA ILE A 326 17.62 -13.72 -13.79
C ILE A 326 16.30 -13.20 -14.36
N GLU A 327 15.57 -12.41 -13.57
CA GLU A 327 14.31 -11.81 -13.98
C GLU A 327 14.50 -10.83 -15.16
N ARG A 328 15.50 -9.95 -15.06
CA ARG A 328 15.85 -9.04 -16.16
C ARG A 328 16.26 -9.79 -17.43
N GLU A 329 16.96 -10.91 -17.27
CA GLU A 329 17.38 -11.75 -18.39
C GLU A 329 16.21 -12.49 -19.02
N ALA A 330 15.26 -12.98 -18.21
CA ALA A 330 14.04 -13.61 -18.71
C ALA A 330 13.19 -12.61 -19.50
N ALA A 331 13.02 -11.39 -18.99
CA ALA A 331 12.38 -10.31 -19.72
C ALA A 331 13.09 -10.04 -21.06
N ARG A 332 14.42 -9.96 -21.06
CA ARG A 332 15.23 -9.78 -22.28
C ARG A 332 15.01 -10.89 -23.31
N CYS A 333 15.04 -12.15 -22.88
CA CYS A 333 14.94 -13.34 -23.76
C CYS A 333 13.52 -13.55 -24.29
N LEU A 334 12.51 -13.22 -23.49
CA LEU A 334 11.10 -13.39 -23.82
C LEU A 334 10.46 -12.08 -24.29
N ARG A 335 11.26 -11.07 -24.67
CA ARG A 335 10.72 -9.87 -25.32
C ARG A 335 9.94 -10.29 -26.55
N GLU A 336 8.66 -9.93 -26.58
CA GLU A 336 7.87 -10.05 -27.79
C GLU A 336 8.57 -9.20 -28.85
N LYS A 337 8.86 -9.78 -30.02
CA LYS A 337 9.42 -8.99 -31.12
C LYS A 337 8.46 -7.83 -31.36
N GLU A 338 8.96 -6.60 -31.33
CA GLU A 338 8.21 -5.45 -31.86
C GLU A 338 7.74 -5.84 -33.26
N VAL A 339 6.43 -5.94 -33.44
CA VAL A 339 5.82 -6.21 -34.74
C VAL A 339 5.99 -4.93 -35.56
N GLY A 340 7.03 -4.91 -36.41
CA GLY A 340 7.11 -4.03 -37.57
C GLY A 340 8.12 -2.89 -37.49
N GLU A 341 9.27 -3.10 -38.15
CA GLU A 341 9.84 -2.10 -39.07
C GLU A 341 8.92 -1.93 -40.29
#